data_AF-A0A2G6QR73-F1
#
_entry.id   AF-A0A2G6QR73-F1
#
_cell.length_a   1.000
_cell.length_b   1.000
_cell.length_c   1.000
_cell.angle_alpha   90.00
_cell.angle_beta   90.00
_cell.angle_gamma   90.00
#
_symmetry.space_group_name_H-M   'P 1'
#
loop_
_entity.id
_entity.type
_entity.pdbx_description
1 polymer ?
#
loop_
_entity_poly.entity_id
_entity_poly.type
_entity_poly.pdbx_seq_one_letter_code
_entity_poly.pdbx_strand_id
1 'polypeptide(L)'
;MKKIFTIISLLFLTLICCKTKQKAKSITKLQGNIFGTTYLIMYDNPKIYQKSIDSIFSAVNKSLSTYIPNSDISKINRNEPNIIVDDLFVEVFEKAKRIHKETDGYFDPTLGQLINAYGFGS
;
A
#
# COMPACT_ATOMS: atom_id res chain seq x y z
N MET A 1 -11.65 42.79 49.96
CA MET A 1 -12.56 42.01 49.08
C MET A 1 -12.31 42.26 47.59
N LYS A 2 -12.34 43.50 47.08
CA LYS A 2 -12.09 43.81 45.65
C LYS A 2 -10.75 43.27 45.10
N LYS A 3 -9.64 43.45 45.84
CA LYS A 3 -8.29 42.97 45.44
C LYS A 3 -8.17 41.44 45.32
N ILE A 4 -8.86 40.68 46.17
CA ILE A 4 -8.89 39.21 46.14
C ILE A 4 -9.66 38.74 44.90
N PHE A 5 -10.77 39.41 44.58
CA PHE A 5 -11.55 39.13 43.38
C PHE A 5 -10.75 39.41 42.09
N THR A 6 -9.92 40.47 42.08
CA THR A 6 -9.03 40.78 40.95
C THR A 6 -7.94 39.71 40.78
N ILE A 7 -7.35 39.21 41.87
CA ILE A 7 -6.33 38.14 41.81
C ILE A 7 -6.92 36.82 41.33
N ILE A 8 -8.12 36.45 41.81
CA ILE A 8 -8.82 35.24 41.38
C ILE A 8 -9.20 35.34 39.90
N SER A 9 -9.67 36.51 39.45
CA SER A 9 -10.00 36.75 38.04
C SER A 9 -8.76 36.67 37.13
N LEU A 10 -7.61 37.19 37.58
CA LEU A 10 -6.35 37.11 36.83
C LEU A 10 -5.83 35.66 36.75
N LEU A 11 -5.96 34.89 37.84
CA LEU A 11 -5.61 33.47 37.87
C LEU A 11 -6.50 32.63 36.94
N PHE A 12 -7.80 32.93 36.89
CA PHE A 12 -8.75 32.29 35.98
C PHE A 12 -8.44 32.61 34.50
N LEU A 13 -7.98 33.84 34.22
CA LEU A 13 -7.60 34.26 32.87
C LEU A 13 -6.31 33.55 32.39
N THR A 14 -5.36 33.29 33.30
CA THR A 14 -4.15 32.51 32.98
C THR A 14 -4.43 31.03 32.71
N LEU A 15 -5.47 30.45 33.34
CA LEU A 15 -5.91 29.06 33.10
C LEU A 15 -6.59 28.87 31.73
N ILE A 16 -7.23 29.91 31.20
CA ILE A 16 -7.90 29.87 29.89
C ILE A 16 -6.88 30.03 28.73
N CYS A 17 -5.76 30.73 28.98
CA CYS A 17 -4.78 31.04 27.94
C CYS A 17 -3.89 29.84 27.53
N CYS A 18 -3.83 28.77 28.33
CA CYS A 18 -2.93 27.63 28.09
C CYS A 18 -3.52 26.53 27.17
N LYS A 19 -4.39 26.90 26.21
CA LYS A 19 -4.96 25.95 25.22
C LYS A 19 -4.65 26.32 23.77
N THR A 20 -3.48 26.88 23.50
CA THR A 20 -2.89 26.74 22.16
C THR A 20 -2.37 25.32 22.01
N LYS A 21 -3.28 24.39 21.66
CA LYS A 21 -2.89 23.12 21.04
C LYS A 21 -2.17 23.50 19.75
N GLN A 22 -0.86 23.62 19.82
CA GLN A 22 0.01 23.54 18.65
C GLN A 22 -0.43 22.25 17.95
N LYS A 23 -1.07 22.36 16.78
CA LYS A 23 -1.36 21.19 15.95
C LYS A 23 0.00 20.60 15.62
N ALA A 24 0.48 19.68 16.46
CA ALA A 24 1.60 18.83 16.13
C ALA A 24 1.24 18.23 14.78
N LYS A 25 2.06 18.54 13.77
CA LYS A 25 1.91 18.07 12.40
C LYS A 25 1.87 16.54 12.46
N SER A 26 0.67 15.96 12.51
CA SER A 26 0.52 14.53 12.76
C SER A 26 0.73 13.80 11.46
N ILE A 27 1.94 13.30 11.25
CA ILE A 27 2.22 12.37 10.16
C ILE A 27 1.38 11.11 10.41
N THR A 28 0.50 10.80 9.48
CA THR A 28 -0.23 9.52 9.50
C THR A 28 0.68 8.44 8.95
N LYS A 29 0.73 7.32 9.66
CA LYS A 29 1.55 6.16 9.33
C LYS A 29 0.63 4.95 9.12
N LEU A 30 0.68 4.37 7.93
CA LEU A 30 0.00 3.11 7.59
C LEU A 30 1.07 2.07 7.26
N GLN A 31 0.93 0.87 7.80
CA GLN A 31 1.89 -0.21 7.61
C GLN A 31 1.20 -1.56 7.73
N GLY A 32 1.80 -2.59 7.13
CA GLY A 32 1.29 -3.95 7.20
C GLY A 32 2.08 -4.92 6.33
N ASN A 33 1.60 -6.16 6.27
CA ASN A 33 2.20 -7.21 5.44
C ASN A 33 1.43 -7.35 4.12
N ILE A 34 2.14 -7.44 3.00
CA ILE A 34 1.55 -7.70 1.67
C ILE A 34 2.64 -8.24 0.73
N PHE A 35 2.25 -9.08 -0.24
CA PHE A 35 3.15 -9.63 -1.28
C PHE A 35 4.43 -10.30 -0.73
N GLY A 36 4.32 -11.02 0.40
CA GLY A 36 5.46 -11.69 1.04
C GLY A 36 6.43 -10.75 1.76
N THR A 37 6.10 -9.46 1.90
CA THR A 37 6.92 -8.45 2.58
C THR A 37 6.05 -7.48 3.39
N THR A 38 6.61 -6.33 3.78
CA THR A 38 5.92 -5.26 4.51
C THR A 38 5.89 -3.96 3.70
N TYR A 39 4.88 -3.12 3.95
CA TYR A 39 4.80 -1.76 3.42
C TYR A 39 4.77 -0.73 4.54
N LEU A 40 5.25 0.48 4.22
CA LEU A 40 5.16 1.66 5.07
C LEU A 40 4.79 2.88 4.22
N ILE A 41 3.65 3.49 4.52
CA ILE A 41 3.15 4.70 3.87
C ILE A 41 3.01 5.78 4.93
N MET A 42 3.69 6.91 4.73
CA MET A 42 3.67 8.07 5.63
C MET A 42 3.26 9.31 4.87
N TYR A 43 2.32 10.08 5.41
CA TYR A 43 1.85 11.31 4.78
C TYR A 43 1.35 12.32 5.80
N ASP A 44 1.45 13.59 5.44
CA ASP A 44 1.04 14.73 6.24
C ASP A 44 -0.43 15.08 6.03
N ASN A 45 -1.32 14.17 6.43
CA ASN A 45 -2.77 14.36 6.40
C ASN A 45 -3.39 13.46 7.47
N PRO A 46 -4.30 13.97 8.33
CA PRO A 46 -4.95 13.14 9.36
C PRO A 46 -5.96 12.12 8.83
N LYS A 47 -6.37 12.21 7.56
CA LYS A 47 -7.32 11.27 6.96
C LYS A 47 -6.68 9.89 6.77
N ILE A 48 -7.34 8.84 7.25
CA ILE A 48 -6.87 7.46 7.12
C ILE A 48 -7.33 6.86 5.78
N TYR A 49 -6.39 6.47 4.92
CA TYR A 49 -6.65 5.88 3.60
C TYR A 49 -6.54 4.35 3.54
N GLN A 50 -6.51 3.66 4.69
CA GLN A 50 -6.26 2.21 4.78
C GLN A 50 -7.15 1.40 3.82
N LYS A 51 -8.47 1.63 3.82
CA LYS A 51 -9.42 0.91 2.97
C LYS A 51 -9.14 1.09 1.47
N SER A 52 -8.76 2.29 1.04
CA SER A 52 -8.44 2.58 -0.36
C SER A 52 -7.15 1.88 -0.77
N ILE A 53 -6.14 1.86 0.12
CA ILE A 53 -4.89 1.15 -0.09
C ILE A 53 -5.12 -0.36 -0.17
N ASP A 54 -5.90 -0.92 0.76
CA ASP A 54 -6.25 -2.35 0.76
C ASP A 54 -7.00 -2.76 -0.52
N SER A 55 -7.86 -1.86 -1.04
CA SER A 55 -8.54 -2.08 -2.32
C SER A 55 -7.56 -2.16 -3.49
N ILE A 56 -6.51 -1.34 -3.51
CA ILE A 56 -5.46 -1.39 -4.54
C ILE A 56 -4.67 -2.70 -4.41
N PHE A 57 -4.27 -3.07 -3.20
CA PHE A 57 -3.57 -4.35 -2.97
C PHE A 57 -4.41 -5.56 -3.39
N SER A 58 -5.73 -5.53 -3.13
CA SER A 58 -6.65 -6.57 -3.56
C SER A 58 -6.74 -6.66 -5.09
N ALA A 59 -6.82 -5.52 -5.79
CA ALA A 59 -6.81 -5.49 -7.25
C ALA A 59 -5.50 -6.09 -7.82
N VAL A 60 -4.35 -5.68 -7.29
CA VAL A 60 -3.04 -6.24 -7.67
C VAL A 60 -2.98 -7.75 -7.43
N ASN A 61 -3.44 -8.24 -6.28
CA ASN A 61 -3.47 -9.67 -5.98
C ASN A 61 -4.38 -10.45 -6.93
N LYS A 62 -5.56 -9.91 -7.24
CA LYS A 62 -6.51 -10.52 -8.16
C LYS A 62 -5.92 -10.62 -9.58
N SER A 63 -5.11 -9.68 -10.01
CA SER A 63 -4.51 -9.67 -11.34
C SER A 63 -3.22 -10.50 -11.42
N LEU A 64 -2.28 -10.25 -10.50
CA LEU A 64 -0.85 -10.58 -10.68
C LEU A 64 -0.27 -11.57 -9.65
N SER A 65 -1.04 -12.04 -8.67
CA SER A 65 -0.50 -12.96 -7.67
C SER A 65 -0.39 -14.39 -8.20
N THR A 66 0.82 -14.93 -8.28
CA THR A 66 1.04 -16.35 -8.64
C THR A 66 0.67 -17.32 -7.52
N TYR A 67 0.45 -16.83 -6.30
CA TYR A 67 0.11 -17.63 -5.11
C TYR A 67 -1.41 -17.76 -4.89
N ILE A 68 -2.21 -16.87 -5.48
CA ILE A 68 -3.67 -16.90 -5.36
C ILE A 68 -4.22 -17.71 -6.55
N PRO A 69 -4.88 -18.86 -6.32
CA PRO A 69 -5.31 -19.73 -7.42
C PRO A 69 -6.23 -19.03 -8.43
N ASN A 70 -7.12 -18.16 -7.95
CA ASN A 70 -8.11 -17.48 -8.78
C ASN A 70 -7.65 -16.14 -9.38
N SER A 71 -6.37 -15.78 -9.26
CA SER A 71 -5.85 -14.61 -9.94
C SER A 71 -5.77 -14.82 -11.45
N ASP A 72 -5.74 -13.73 -12.21
CA ASP A 72 -5.72 -13.81 -13.67
C ASP A 72 -4.42 -14.46 -14.17
N ILE A 73 -3.26 -14.07 -13.63
CA ILE A 73 -1.98 -14.71 -13.97
C ILE A 73 -1.95 -16.21 -13.63
N SER A 74 -2.56 -16.64 -12.51
CA SER A 74 -2.57 -18.04 -12.11
C SER A 74 -3.43 -18.88 -13.06
N LYS A 75 -4.56 -18.34 -13.54
CA LYS A 75 -5.39 -19.00 -14.56
C LYS A 75 -4.67 -19.11 -15.89
N ILE A 76 -3.95 -18.07 -16.29
CA ILE A 76 -3.10 -18.08 -17.49
C ILE A 76 -2.00 -19.13 -17.38
N ASN A 77 -1.30 -19.20 -16.25
CA ASN A 77 -0.26 -20.20 -16.01
C ASN A 77 -0.78 -21.64 -16.06
N ARG A 78 -2.07 -21.85 -15.78
CA ARG A 78 -2.76 -23.15 -15.91
C ARG A 78 -3.37 -23.39 -17.30
N ASN A 79 -3.19 -22.47 -18.25
CA ASN A 79 -3.78 -22.52 -19.59
C ASN A 79 -5.31 -22.67 -19.58
N GLU A 80 -5.99 -22.00 -18.64
CA GLU A 80 -7.46 -21.98 -18.65
C GLU A 80 -7.99 -21.23 -19.90
N PRO A 81 -9.08 -21.70 -20.52
CA PRO A 81 -9.63 -21.05 -21.71
C PRO A 81 -10.41 -19.77 -21.37
N ASN A 82 -10.49 -18.85 -22.34
CA ASN A 82 -11.33 -17.64 -22.28
C ASN A 82 -11.06 -16.72 -21.07
N ILE A 83 -9.81 -16.63 -20.60
CA ILE A 83 -9.45 -15.70 -19.54
C ILE A 83 -9.50 -14.26 -20.07
N ILE A 84 -10.34 -13.45 -19.43
CA ILE A 84 -10.36 -12.01 -19.63
C ILE A 84 -9.48 -11.40 -18.56
N VAL A 85 -8.40 -10.75 -19.00
CA VAL A 85 -7.45 -10.06 -18.12
C VAL A 85 -7.87 -8.61 -17.91
N ASP A 86 -7.45 -8.02 -16.80
CA ASP A 86 -7.62 -6.60 -16.54
C ASP A 86 -6.50 -5.74 -17.13
N ASP A 87 -6.71 -4.42 -17.12
CA ASP A 87 -5.73 -3.44 -17.64
C ASP A 87 -4.39 -3.52 -16.88
N LEU A 88 -4.43 -3.90 -15.60
CA LEU A 88 -3.23 -4.03 -14.78
C LEU A 88 -2.34 -5.18 -15.28
N PHE A 89 -2.93 -6.32 -15.61
CA PHE A 89 -2.22 -7.44 -16.22
C PHE A 89 -1.60 -7.03 -17.55
N VAL A 90 -2.39 -6.38 -18.42
CA VAL A 90 -1.93 -5.93 -19.74
C VAL A 90 -0.74 -4.97 -19.59
N GLU A 91 -0.84 -4.00 -18.69
CA GLU A 91 0.23 -3.03 -18.46
C GLU A 91 1.52 -3.70 -17.98
N VAL A 92 1.44 -4.62 -17.02
CA VAL A 92 2.62 -5.32 -16.48
C VAL A 92 3.20 -6.29 -17.51
N PHE A 93 2.37 -7.00 -18.26
CA PHE A 93 2.80 -7.92 -19.31
C PHE A 93 3.56 -7.19 -20.42
N GLU A 94 3.03 -6.09 -20.94
CA GLU A 94 3.69 -5.31 -21.98
C GLU A 94 5.00 -4.68 -21.49
N LYS A 95 5.04 -4.22 -20.23
CA LYS A 95 6.29 -3.76 -19.60
C LYS A 95 7.31 -4.89 -19.47
N ALA A 96 6.89 -6.07 -19.00
CA ALA A 96 7.78 -7.21 -18.83
C ALA A 96 8.38 -7.66 -20.18
N LYS A 97 7.56 -7.69 -21.23
CA LYS A 97 7.99 -7.96 -22.61
C LYS A 97 8.98 -6.93 -23.13
N ARG A 98 8.71 -5.64 -22.88
CA ARG A 98 9.63 -4.55 -23.24
C ARG A 98 10.99 -4.70 -22.54
N ILE A 99 10.98 -4.89 -21.23
CA ILE A 99 12.22 -5.02 -20.42
C ILE A 99 13.00 -6.27 -20.82
N HIS A 100 12.33 -7.40 -21.10
CA HIS A 100 12.97 -8.61 -21.61
C HIS A 100 13.77 -8.31 -22.89
N LYS A 101 13.17 -7.57 -23.82
CA LYS A 101 13.86 -7.14 -25.05
C LYS A 101 14.98 -6.13 -24.78
N GLU A 102 14.76 -5.14 -23.93
CA GLU A 102 15.74 -4.10 -23.59
C GLU A 102 16.98 -4.67 -22.85
N THR A 103 16.85 -5.87 -22.29
CA THR A 103 17.92 -6.55 -21.55
C THR A 103 18.48 -7.76 -22.30
N ASP A 104 18.15 -7.96 -23.57
CA ASP A 104 18.56 -9.13 -24.36
C ASP A 104 18.29 -10.47 -23.64
N GLY A 105 17.17 -10.55 -22.92
CA GLY A 105 16.73 -11.73 -22.19
C GLY A 105 17.28 -11.88 -20.77
N TYR A 106 18.09 -10.94 -20.25
CA TYR A 106 18.55 -11.00 -18.86
C TYR A 106 17.40 -10.92 -17.85
N PHE A 107 16.39 -10.10 -18.15
CA PHE A 107 15.11 -10.16 -17.47
C PHE A 107 14.19 -11.12 -18.22
N ASP A 108 13.83 -12.25 -17.60
CA ASP A 108 12.90 -13.22 -18.19
C ASP A 108 11.71 -13.48 -17.25
N PRO A 109 10.50 -12.98 -17.57
CA PRO A 109 9.31 -13.17 -16.75
C PRO A 109 8.70 -14.59 -16.88
N THR A 110 9.26 -15.47 -17.72
CA THR A 110 8.71 -16.81 -18.02
C THR A 110 9.35 -17.94 -17.20
N LEU A 111 10.30 -17.62 -16.33
CA LEU A 111 11.07 -18.59 -15.53
C LEU A 111 10.26 -19.33 -14.45
N GLY A 112 8.94 -19.14 -14.36
CA GLY A 112 8.09 -19.71 -13.31
C GLY A 112 8.25 -21.22 -13.13
N GLN A 113 8.36 -21.99 -14.22
CA GLN A 113 8.57 -23.44 -14.13
C GLN A 113 9.92 -23.81 -13.50
N LEU A 114 10.99 -23.07 -13.82
CA LEU A 114 12.31 -23.28 -13.22
C LEU A 114 12.31 -22.87 -11.75
N ILE A 115 11.70 -21.72 -11.42
CA ILE A 115 11.58 -21.24 -10.04
C ILE A 115 10.85 -22.29 -9.17
N ASN A 116 9.77 -22.89 -9.69
CA ASN A 116 9.04 -23.96 -9.00
C ASN A 116 9.89 -25.23 -8.84
N ALA A 117 10.61 -25.66 -9.89
CA ALA A 117 11.45 -26.84 -9.85
C ALA A 117 12.57 -26.75 -8.79
N TYR A 118 13.09 -25.54 -8.52
CA TYR A 118 14.10 -25.30 -7.51
C TYR A 118 13.54 -24.99 -6.11
N GLY A 119 12.21 -25.02 -5.94
CA GLY A 119 11.56 -24.81 -4.63
C GLY A 119 11.50 -23.36 -4.16
N PHE A 120 11.74 -22.39 -5.05
CA PHE A 120 11.64 -20.96 -4.74
C PHE A 120 10.25 -20.36 -5.06
N GLY A 121 9.37 -21.16 -5.66
CA GLY A 121 8.08 -20.71 -6.17
C GLY A 121 6.88 -21.00 -5.26
N SER A 122 5.75 -21.28 -5.91
CA SER A 122 4.43 -21.46 -5.30
C SER A 122 3.83 -22.81 -5.66
#